data_AF-A0A2G0Q8V7-F1
#
_entry.id   AF-A0A2G0Q8V7-F1
#
_cell.length_a   1.000
_cell.length_b   1.000
_cell.length_c   1.000
_cell.angle_alpha   90.00
_cell.angle_beta   90.00
_cell.angle_gamma   90.00
#
_symmetry.space_group_name_H-M   'P 1'
#
loop_
_entity.id
_entity.type
_entity.pdbx_description
1 polymer ?
#
loop_
_entity_poly.entity_id
_entity_poly.type
_entity_poly.pdbx_seq_one_letter_code
_entity_poly.pdbx_strand_id
1 'polypeptide(L)'
;MKKLLVICLLGFTLTGCDRQLKIDGSNEIAVKTSIEKIRDTLSEDKKLKFDDSLNVTMVNNIDFEALFKNNKDGKIQHSDIEKLEQQFFRSLHGKTADQIIEEAEKIKAISEGTH
;
A
#
# COMPACT_ATOMS: atom_id res chain seq x y z
N MET A 1 -23.98 -3.76 42.02
CA MET A 1 -22.91 -3.26 41.12
C MET A 1 -21.64 -4.06 41.32
N LYS A 2 -21.21 -4.82 40.31
CA LYS A 2 -19.82 -4.92 39.80
C LYS A 2 -19.79 -6.03 38.75
N LYS A 3 -19.58 -5.58 37.51
CA LYS A 3 -19.54 -6.36 36.28
C LYS A 3 -18.25 -7.20 36.29
N LEU A 4 -18.36 -8.52 36.22
CA LEU A 4 -17.24 -9.39 35.88
C LEU A 4 -17.24 -9.52 34.35
N LEU A 5 -16.47 -8.64 33.72
CA LEU A 5 -16.17 -8.66 32.30
C LEU A 5 -15.38 -9.93 31.99
N VAL A 6 -16.06 -10.90 31.38
CA VAL A 6 -15.41 -12.04 30.74
C VAL A 6 -14.81 -11.55 29.43
N ILE A 7 -13.60 -10.99 29.53
CA ILE A 7 -12.72 -10.73 28.40
C ILE A 7 -11.92 -12.01 28.18
N CYS A 8 -12.35 -12.82 27.22
CA CYS A 8 -11.55 -13.92 26.67
C CYS A 8 -12.05 -14.22 25.27
N LEU A 9 -11.72 -13.34 24.32
CA LEU A 9 -11.74 -13.67 22.90
C LEU A 9 -10.61 -12.93 22.17
N LEU A 10 -9.41 -12.93 22.75
CA LEU A 10 -8.20 -12.74 21.96
C LEU A 10 -7.84 -14.09 21.35
N GLY A 11 -8.47 -14.38 20.22
CA GLY A 11 -7.94 -15.35 19.27
C GLY A 11 -6.62 -14.82 18.73
N PHE A 12 -5.54 -15.03 19.49
CA PHE A 12 -4.19 -14.98 18.96
C PHE A 12 -4.08 -16.12 17.95
N THR A 13 -4.37 -15.81 16.68
CA THR A 13 -3.97 -16.65 15.57
C THR A 13 -2.44 -16.58 15.49
N LEU A 14 -1.81 -17.53 16.17
CA LEU A 14 -0.46 -18.00 15.88
C LEU A 14 -0.46 -18.52 14.42
N THR A 15 -0.08 -17.68 13.46
CA THR A 15 0.27 -18.16 12.11
C THR A 15 1.57 -17.50 11.65
N GLY A 16 2.67 -18.24 11.79
CA GLY A 16 3.90 -18.06 11.01
C GLY A 16 4.95 -17.12 11.60
N CYS A 17 6.06 -17.70 12.06
CA CYS A 17 7.29 -17.01 12.43
C CYS A 17 7.79 -16.04 11.33
N ASP A 18 7.96 -14.78 11.72
CA ASP A 18 9.09 -13.90 11.39
C ASP A 18 9.39 -13.47 9.95
N ARG A 19 8.54 -13.76 8.95
CA ARG A 19 8.60 -13.08 7.63
C ARG A 19 7.20 -12.89 7.04
N GLN A 20 6.51 -11.82 7.45
CA GLN A 20 5.40 -11.32 6.64
C GLN A 20 5.93 -11.05 5.22
N LEU A 21 5.21 -11.52 4.19
CA LEU A 21 5.54 -11.21 2.81
C LEU A 21 5.53 -9.69 2.62
N LYS A 22 6.59 -9.19 2.00
CA LYS A 22 6.81 -7.77 1.73
C LYS A 22 6.83 -7.55 0.24
N ILE A 23 6.36 -6.39 -0.18
CA ILE A 23 6.44 -5.98 -1.57
C ILE A 23 7.90 -5.79 -1.94
N ASP A 24 8.31 -6.41 -3.05
CA ASP A 24 9.62 -6.23 -3.65
C ASP A 24 9.53 -5.17 -4.76
N GLY A 25 9.67 -3.91 -4.37
CA GLY A 25 9.69 -2.77 -5.29
C GLY A 25 11.00 -2.54 -6.05
N SER A 26 11.86 -3.56 -6.23
CA SER A 26 13.14 -3.39 -6.93
C SER A 26 13.01 -3.18 -8.44
N ASN A 27 11.93 -3.68 -9.05
CA ASN A 27 11.55 -3.47 -10.46
C ASN A 27 10.08 -3.85 -10.68
N GLU A 28 9.57 -3.62 -11.90
CA GLU A 28 8.18 -3.89 -12.28
C GLU A 28 7.76 -5.35 -12.11
N ILE A 29 8.62 -6.29 -12.51
CA ILE A 29 8.31 -7.73 -12.41
C ILE A 29 8.25 -8.14 -10.94
N ALA A 30 9.24 -7.72 -10.15
CA ALA A 30 9.33 -8.03 -8.74
C ALA A 30 8.14 -7.47 -7.94
N VAL A 31 7.70 -6.24 -8.23
CA VAL A 31 6.58 -5.61 -7.50
C VAL A 31 5.27 -6.33 -7.82
N LYS A 32 5.01 -6.65 -9.10
CA LYS A 32 3.81 -7.37 -9.51
C LYS A 32 3.77 -8.77 -8.91
N THR A 33 4.86 -9.53 -9.04
CA THR A 33 4.96 -10.89 -8.50
C THR A 33 4.85 -10.92 -6.97
N SER A 34 5.42 -9.95 -6.26
CA SER A 34 5.31 -9.91 -4.80
C SER A 34 3.90 -9.50 -4.34
N ILE A 35 3.22 -8.60 -5.05
CA ILE A 35 1.81 -8.26 -4.81
C ILE A 35 0.92 -9.48 -5.01
N GLU A 36 1.07 -10.22 -6.11
CA GLU A 36 0.32 -11.45 -6.38
C GLU A 36 0.51 -12.48 -5.27
N LYS A 37 1.77 -12.75 -4.88
CA LYS A 37 2.08 -13.66 -3.78
C LYS A 37 1.49 -13.22 -2.45
N ILE A 38 1.48 -11.92 -2.17
CA ILE A 38 0.83 -11.38 -0.97
C ILE A 38 -0.68 -11.64 -1.06
N ARG A 39 -1.34 -11.28 -2.16
CA ARG A 39 -2.78 -11.48 -2.36
C ARG A 39 -3.19 -12.93 -2.14
N ASP A 40 -2.44 -13.89 -2.66
CA ASP A 40 -2.72 -15.33 -2.50
C ASP A 40 -2.75 -15.81 -1.04
N THR A 41 -2.12 -15.07 -0.12
CA THR A 41 -2.11 -15.38 1.33
C THR A 41 -3.24 -14.72 2.11
N LEU A 42 -3.98 -13.79 1.51
CA LEU A 42 -5.03 -13.02 2.18
C LEU A 42 -6.41 -13.70 2.06
N SER A 43 -7.30 -13.45 3.02
CA SER A 43 -8.72 -13.74 2.84
C SER A 43 -9.34 -12.85 1.76
N GLU A 44 -10.44 -13.27 1.15
CA GLU A 44 -11.10 -12.49 0.07
C GLU A 44 -11.40 -11.03 0.46
N ASP A 45 -11.96 -10.80 1.65
CA ASP A 45 -12.22 -9.44 2.14
C ASP A 45 -10.93 -8.62 2.27
N LYS A 46 -9.85 -9.25 2.73
CA LYS A 46 -8.55 -8.60 2.92
C LYS A 46 -7.82 -8.37 1.59
N LYS A 47 -8.04 -9.23 0.58
CA LYS A 47 -7.58 -8.99 -0.82
C LYS A 47 -8.21 -7.73 -1.38
N LEU A 48 -9.54 -7.60 -1.29
CA LEU A 48 -10.25 -6.41 -1.77
C LEU A 48 -9.77 -5.13 -1.08
N LYS A 49 -9.59 -5.18 0.23
CA LYS A 49 -9.06 -4.05 1.01
C LYS A 49 -7.62 -3.70 0.63
N PHE A 50 -6.77 -4.71 0.42
CA PHE A 50 -5.38 -4.51 0.01
C PHE A 50 -5.30 -3.89 -1.40
N ASP A 51 -6.10 -4.38 -2.35
CA ASP A 51 -6.17 -3.87 -3.73
C ASP A 51 -6.62 -2.40 -3.77
N ASP A 52 -7.67 -2.05 -3.02
CA ASP A 52 -8.11 -0.67 -2.86
C ASP A 52 -7.04 0.22 -2.21
N SER A 53 -6.35 -0.31 -1.20
CA SER A 53 -5.29 0.42 -0.49
C SER A 53 -4.07 0.71 -1.36
N LEU A 54 -3.72 -0.20 -2.29
CA LEU A 54 -2.68 0.04 -3.29
C LEU A 54 -3.04 1.22 -4.19
N ASN A 55 -4.29 1.32 -4.64
CA ASN A 55 -4.76 2.44 -5.48
C ASN A 55 -4.68 3.78 -4.73
N VAL A 56 -5.14 3.82 -3.48
CA VAL A 56 -5.10 5.03 -2.64
C VAL A 56 -3.65 5.46 -2.40
N THR A 57 -2.78 4.52 -2.05
CA THR A 57 -1.37 4.78 -1.80
C THR A 57 -0.66 5.26 -3.06
N MET A 58 -0.99 4.70 -4.23
CA MET A 58 -0.45 5.13 -5.52
C MET A 58 -0.78 6.59 -5.82
N VAL A 59 -2.06 6.98 -5.71
CA VAL A 59 -2.50 8.35 -6.01
C VAL A 59 -1.86 9.36 -5.06
N ASN A 60 -1.65 9.00 -3.79
CA ASN A 60 -1.10 9.91 -2.79
C ASN A 60 0.43 10.01 -2.81
N ASN A 61 1.14 8.93 -3.19
CA ASN A 61 2.61 8.90 -3.15
C ASN A 61 3.26 9.37 -4.46
N ILE A 62 2.46 9.53 -5.52
CA ILE A 62 2.93 10.03 -6.81
C ILE A 62 2.83 11.56 -6.84
N ASP A 63 3.97 12.23 -7.01
CA ASP A 63 4.02 13.67 -7.28
C ASP A 63 3.76 13.94 -8.77
N PHE A 64 2.48 14.06 -9.12
CA PHE A 64 2.09 14.44 -10.49
C PHE A 64 2.53 15.85 -10.86
N GLU A 65 2.73 16.75 -9.90
CA GLU A 65 3.22 18.12 -10.16
C GLU A 65 4.65 18.10 -10.67
N ALA A 66 5.49 17.17 -10.17
CA ALA A 66 6.84 16.96 -10.68
C ALA A 66 6.87 16.56 -12.15
N LEU A 67 5.85 15.86 -12.67
CA LEU A 67 5.76 15.55 -14.10
C LEU A 67 5.66 16.82 -14.95
N PHE A 68 4.93 17.84 -14.46
CA PHE A 68 4.72 19.09 -15.20
C PHE A 68 5.88 20.07 -14.97
N LYS A 69 6.39 20.19 -13.74
CA LYS A 69 7.50 21.10 -13.39
C LYS A 69 8.79 20.77 -14.16
N ASN A 70 9.05 19.50 -14.38
CA ASN A 70 10.27 19.05 -15.07
C ASN A 70 10.14 19.09 -16.60
N ASN A 71 8.93 19.30 -17.13
CA ASN A 71 8.63 19.35 -18.56
C ASN A 71 8.16 20.74 -18.99
N LYS A 72 9.09 21.71 -18.94
CA LYS A 72 8.85 23.15 -19.22
C LYS A 72 8.25 23.44 -20.60
N ASP A 73 8.44 22.54 -21.57
CA ASP A 73 7.90 22.68 -22.93
C ASP A 73 6.56 21.94 -23.12
N GLY A 74 5.95 21.44 -22.04
CA GLY A 74 4.70 20.68 -22.06
C GLY A 74 4.83 19.27 -22.67
N LYS A 75 6.06 18.81 -22.95
CA LYS A 75 6.33 17.51 -23.55
C LYS A 75 6.75 16.50 -22.49
N ILE A 76 5.80 15.69 -22.04
CA ILE A 76 6.10 14.55 -21.16
C ILE A 76 6.79 13.46 -21.99
N GLN A 77 8.00 13.07 -21.59
CA GLN A 77 8.73 11.99 -22.24
C GLN A 77 8.41 10.65 -21.57
N HIS A 78 8.60 9.56 -22.31
CA HIS A 78 8.43 8.21 -21.76
C HIS A 78 9.26 7.99 -20.49
N SER A 79 10.49 8.50 -20.48
CA SER A 79 11.40 8.41 -19.33
C SER A 79 10.93 9.17 -18.08
N ASP A 80 10.00 10.12 -18.22
CA ASP A 80 9.40 10.80 -17.06
C ASP A 80 8.29 9.95 -16.43
N ILE A 81 7.56 9.20 -17.24
CA ILE A 81 6.60 8.20 -16.77
C ILE A 81 7.33 7.05 -16.09
N GLU A 82 8.42 6.54 -16.69
CA GLU A 82 9.25 5.49 -16.08
C GLU A 82 9.78 5.91 -14.70
N LYS A 83 10.24 7.16 -14.54
CA LYS A 83 10.68 7.67 -13.23
C LYS A 83 9.57 7.63 -12.19
N LEU A 84 8.35 7.95 -12.58
CA LEU A 84 7.19 7.93 -11.69
C LEU A 84 6.85 6.51 -11.23
N GLU A 85 6.88 5.56 -12.16
CA GLU A 85 6.69 4.14 -11.88
C GLU A 85 7.76 3.63 -10.92
N GLN A 86 9.04 3.98 -11.16
CA GLN A 86 10.14 3.61 -10.26
C GLN A 86 10.00 4.24 -8.87
N GLN A 87 9.53 5.48 -8.77
CA GLN A 87 9.24 6.11 -7.48
C GLN A 87 8.12 5.36 -6.75
N PHE A 88 7.06 4.98 -7.45
CA PHE A 88 5.97 4.20 -6.88
C PHE A 88 6.46 2.84 -6.38
N PHE A 89 7.22 2.09 -7.18
CA PHE A 89 7.75 0.78 -6.76
C PHE A 89 8.61 0.91 -5.49
N ARG A 90 9.52 1.90 -5.48
CA ARG A 90 10.35 2.19 -4.31
C ARG A 90 9.55 2.58 -3.08
N SER A 91 8.43 3.29 -3.27
CA SER A 91 7.54 3.65 -2.16
C SER A 91 6.90 2.43 -1.50
N LEU A 92 6.63 1.37 -2.28
CA LEU A 92 6.04 0.13 -1.77
C LEU A 92 7.07 -0.85 -1.19
N HIS A 93 8.33 -0.74 -1.60
CA HIS A 93 9.37 -1.71 -1.27
C HIS A 93 9.50 -1.93 0.25
N GLY A 94 9.42 -3.19 0.66
CA GLY A 94 9.54 -3.60 2.06
C GLY A 94 8.27 -3.47 2.89
N LYS A 95 7.17 -2.94 2.33
CA LYS A 95 5.87 -2.84 3.02
C LYS A 95 5.10 -4.16 2.96
N THR A 96 4.36 -4.46 4.02
CA THR A 96 3.44 -5.60 4.09
C THR A 96 2.02 -5.17 3.73
N ALA A 97 1.11 -6.12 3.49
CA ALA A 97 -0.29 -5.80 3.22
C ALA A 97 -0.93 -4.93 4.30
N ASP A 98 -0.67 -5.25 5.58
CA ASP A 98 -1.22 -4.51 6.71
C ASP A 98 -0.71 -3.06 6.75
N GLN A 99 0.57 -2.85 6.44
CA GLN A 99 1.15 -1.51 6.39
C GLN A 99 0.56 -0.66 5.26
N ILE A 100 0.31 -1.26 4.08
CA ILE A 100 -0.34 -0.57 2.96
C ILE A 100 -1.78 -0.20 3.31
N ILE A 101 -2.51 -1.13 3.92
CA ILE A 101 -3.90 -0.88 4.36
C ILE A 101 -3.94 0.24 5.41
N GLU A 102 -3.08 0.19 6.41
CA GLU A 102 -3.01 1.20 7.47
C GLU A 102 -2.64 2.59 6.90
N GLU A 103 -1.72 2.65 5.93
CA GLU A 103 -1.36 3.89 5.23
C GLU A 103 -2.54 4.47 4.45
N ALA A 104 -3.25 3.64 3.68
CA ALA A 104 -4.43 4.08 2.93
C ALA A 104 -5.55 4.58 3.87
N GLU A 105 -5.77 3.93 5.00
CA GLU A 105 -6.74 4.40 6.01
C GLU A 105 -6.35 5.76 6.60
N LYS A 106 -5.07 5.99 6.87
CA LYS A 106 -4.56 7.30 7.31
C LYS A 106 -4.79 8.37 6.26
N ILE A 107 -4.50 8.08 5.00
CA ILE A 107 -4.72 9.01 3.87
C ILE A 107 -6.21 9.39 3.79
N LYS A 108 -7.10 8.39 3.83
CA LYS A 108 -8.55 8.62 3.79
C LYS A 108 -9.03 9.48 4.96
N ALA A 109 -8.62 9.15 6.18
CA ALA A 109 -8.99 9.91 7.37
C ALA A 109 -8.52 11.38 7.30
N ILE A 110 -7.32 11.63 6.77
CA ILE A 110 -6.82 12.99 6.54
C ILE A 110 -7.71 13.69 5.50
N SER A 111 -8.01 13.05 4.38
CA SER A 111 -8.81 13.64 3.30
C SER A 111 -10.25 13.99 3.74
N GLU A 112 -10.86 13.15 4.56
CA GLU A 112 -12.22 13.34 5.08
C GLU A 112 -12.28 14.40 6.19
N GLY A 113 -11.21 14.55 6.98
CA GLY A 113 -11.10 15.57 8.03
C GLY A 113 -10.77 16.99 7.54
N THR A 114 -10.49 17.17 6.24
CA THR A 114 -10.23 18.47 5.61
C THR A 114 -11.47 19.17 5.06
N HIS A 115 -12.67 18.68 5.37
CA HIS A 115 -13.95 19.29 5.00
C HIS A 115 -14.61 20.04 6.17
#